data_AF-A0A9X2M5N8-F1
#
_entry.id   AF-A0A9X2M5N8-F1
#
_cell.length_a   1.000
_cell.length_b   1.000
_cell.length_c   1.000
_cell.angle_alpha   90.00
_cell.angle_beta   90.00
_cell.angle_gamma   90.00
#
_symmetry.space_group_name_H-M   'P 1'
#
loop_
_entity.id
_entity.type
_entity.pdbx_description
1 polymer ?
#
loop_
_entity_poly.entity_id
_entity_poly.type
_entity_poly.pdbx_seq_one_letter_code
_entity_poly.pdbx_strand_id
1 'polypeptide(L)'
;MQKTIEAPAKMSVEPLAQQHIEILRLADTPHLSDGFNKKIAPYSVWITYQREPGASEYTWHANVSGYRVLANGVIDMDATHVELRSQTDKDVTPGWLMGLIEDRAPNW
;
A
#
# COMPACT_ATOMS: atom_id res chain seq x y z
N MET A 1 29.01 42.29 -28.64
CA MET A 1 28.01 42.12 -27.56
C MET A 1 28.17 40.73 -26.98
N GLN A 2 28.71 40.60 -25.77
CA GLN A 2 28.79 39.32 -25.06
C GLN A 2 27.47 39.08 -24.34
N LYS A 3 26.83 37.94 -24.63
CA LYS A 3 25.61 37.50 -23.97
C LYS A 3 26.01 36.81 -22.67
N THR A 4 25.87 37.49 -21.54
CA THR A 4 26.06 36.89 -20.22
C THR A 4 24.99 35.84 -20.02
N ILE A 5 25.40 34.57 -19.93
CA ILE A 5 24.51 33.48 -19.56
C ILE A 5 24.52 33.43 -18.04
N GLU A 6 23.50 33.99 -17.40
CA GLU A 6 23.32 33.84 -15.96
C GLU A 6 23.17 32.35 -15.64
N ALA A 7 24.01 31.85 -14.73
CA ALA A 7 23.89 30.50 -14.23
C ALA A 7 22.55 30.37 -13.48
N PRO A 8 21.80 29.27 -13.67
CA PRO A 8 20.51 29.10 -13.02
C PRO A 8 20.67 29.19 -11.50
N ALA A 9 19.88 30.06 -10.87
CA ALA A 9 19.85 30.21 -9.43
C ALA A 9 19.52 28.85 -8.79
N LYS A 10 20.41 28.37 -7.90
CA LYS A 10 20.15 27.15 -7.13
C LYS A 10 19.02 27.43 -6.14
N MET A 11 17.85 26.84 -6.38
CA MET A 11 16.75 26.85 -5.42
C MET A 11 17.03 25.86 -4.29
N SER A 12 16.77 26.28 -3.05
CA SER A 12 16.72 25.37 -1.91
C SER A 12 15.41 24.59 -1.94
N VAL A 13 15.47 23.28 -1.73
CA VAL A 13 14.31 22.39 -1.70
C VAL A 13 14.34 21.62 -0.40
N GLU A 14 13.23 21.62 0.32
CA GLU A 14 13.04 20.83 1.54
C GLU A 14 12.06 19.69 1.25
N PRO A 15 12.40 18.42 1.56
CA PRO A 15 11.48 17.31 1.39
C PRO A 15 10.26 17.47 2.31
N LEU A 16 9.05 17.32 1.77
CA LEU A 16 7.79 17.38 2.55
C LEU A 16 7.28 16.00 2.97
N ALA A 17 7.71 14.95 2.30
CA ALA A 17 7.46 13.55 2.63
C ALA A 17 8.33 12.67 1.73
N GLN A 18 8.47 11.39 2.07
CA GLN A 18 8.91 10.38 1.10
C GLN A 18 7.84 9.30 1.02
N GLN A 19 7.67 8.72 -0.17
CA GLN A 19 6.67 7.70 -0.45
C GLN A 19 7.32 6.54 -1.20
N HIS A 20 6.97 5.32 -0.79
CA HIS A 20 7.36 4.07 -1.47
C HIS A 20 6.10 3.28 -1.80
N ILE A 21 6.05 2.69 -3.00
CA ILE A 21 4.87 1.94 -3.46
C ILE A 21 5.31 0.56 -3.91
N GLU A 22 4.64 -0.46 -3.39
CA GLU A 22 4.79 -1.86 -3.78
C GLU A 22 3.49 -2.35 -4.43
N ILE A 23 3.62 -2.95 -5.61
CA ILE A 23 2.50 -3.53 -6.36
C ILE A 23 2.80 -5.01 -6.55
N LEU A 24 2.07 -5.85 -5.84
CA LEU A 24 2.39 -7.27 -5.69
C LEU A 24 1.24 -8.13 -6.22
N ARG A 25 1.60 -9.20 -6.93
CA ARG A 25 0.69 -10.29 -7.26
C ARG A 25 0.82 -11.37 -6.19
N LEU A 26 -0.30 -11.86 -5.69
CA LEU A 26 -0.34 -12.98 -4.76
C LEU A 26 -0.32 -14.28 -5.56
N ALA A 27 0.71 -15.10 -5.34
CA ALA A 27 0.86 -16.40 -6.01
C ALA A 27 -0.03 -17.47 -5.37
N ASP A 28 -0.10 -17.44 -4.03
CA ASP A 28 -1.02 -18.23 -3.23
C ASP A 28 -2.13 -17.30 -2.74
N THR A 29 -3.40 -17.70 -2.87
CA THR A 29 -4.54 -16.92 -2.40
C THR A 29 -4.85 -17.30 -0.96
N PRO A 30 -4.32 -16.62 0.08
CA PRO A 30 -4.83 -16.84 1.42
C PRO A 30 -6.31 -16.45 1.41
N HIS A 31 -7.20 -17.38 1.79
CA HIS A 31 -8.60 -17.03 1.96
C HIS A 31 -8.71 -15.93 3.03
N LEU A 32 -9.26 -14.77 2.65
CA LEU A 32 -9.66 -13.75 3.62
C LEU A 32 -10.99 -14.16 4.22
N SER A 33 -10.97 -14.90 5.32
CA SER A 33 -12.19 -15.26 6.04
C SER A 33 -12.02 -15.23 7.56
N ASP A 34 -12.05 -14.05 8.16
CA ASP A 34 -12.35 -13.87 9.58
C ASP A 34 -12.54 -12.42 10.10
N GLY A 35 -12.49 -11.37 9.27
CA GLY A 35 -12.64 -9.99 9.79
C GLY A 35 -13.50 -8.99 9.00
N PHE A 36 -13.63 -9.17 7.68
CA PHE A 36 -14.14 -8.09 6.81
C PHE A 36 -15.59 -8.21 6.35
N ASN A 37 -16.33 -9.25 6.76
CA ASN A 37 -17.68 -9.57 6.23
C ASN A 37 -17.79 -9.59 4.68
N LYS A 38 -16.65 -9.56 3.98
CA LYS A 38 -16.50 -9.60 2.53
C LYS A 38 -15.55 -10.76 2.24
N LYS A 39 -16.09 -11.86 1.73
CA LYS A 39 -15.28 -13.00 1.29
C LYS A 39 -14.64 -12.61 -0.03
N ILE A 40 -13.41 -12.11 0.03
CA ILE A 40 -12.61 -11.79 -1.15
C ILE A 40 -11.59 -12.91 -1.33
N ALA A 41 -11.40 -13.38 -2.56
CA ALA A 41 -10.25 -14.20 -2.96
C ALA A 41 -9.17 -13.23 -3.48
N PRO A 42 -8.13 -12.90 -2.69
CA PRO A 42 -7.14 -11.88 -3.06
C PRO A 42 -6.29 -12.33 -4.24
N TYR A 43 -5.99 -11.42 -5.17
CA TYR A 43 -5.04 -11.68 -6.27
C TYR A 43 -3.89 -10.66 -6.33
N SER A 44 -4.08 -9.44 -5.80
CA SER A 44 -3.04 -8.42 -5.75
C SER A 44 -3.15 -7.54 -4.50
N VAL A 45 -2.02 -6.96 -4.13
CA VAL A 45 -1.90 -6.00 -3.03
C VAL A 45 -1.09 -4.81 -3.51
N TRP A 46 -1.61 -3.61 -3.28
CA TRP A 46 -0.88 -2.36 -3.43
C TRP A 46 -0.61 -1.79 -2.06
N ILE A 47 0.67 -1.60 -1.71
CA ILE A 47 1.07 -1.04 -0.41
C ILE A 47 1.78 0.27 -0.66
N THR A 48 1.28 1.34 -0.07
CA THR A 48 1.92 2.65 -0.06
C THR A 48 2.44 2.93 1.33
N TYR A 49 3.75 3.19 1.44
CA TYR A 49 4.41 3.65 2.65
C TYR A 49 4.67 5.15 2.54
N GLN A 50 4.42 5.90 3.61
CA GLN A 50 4.65 7.34 3.66
C GLN A 50 5.25 7.71 5.02
N ARG A 51 6.28 8.56 5.03
CA ARG A 51 6.91 9.12 6.23
C ARG A 51 7.10 10.60 6.01
N GLU A 52 6.70 11.35 7.01
CA GLU A 52 6.89 12.78 7.06
C GLU A 52 8.34 13.12 7.49
N PRO A 53 8.83 14.34 7.20
CA PRO A 53 10.15 14.77 7.61
C PRO A 53 10.31 14.70 9.12
N GLY A 54 11.36 13.99 9.58
CA GLY A 54 11.65 13.84 11.01
C GLY A 54 10.77 12.82 11.75
N ALA A 55 9.81 12.18 11.08
CA ALA A 55 9.06 11.08 11.69
C ALA A 55 9.95 9.84 11.85
N SER A 56 9.87 9.20 13.02
CA SER A 56 10.58 7.94 13.32
C SER A 56 9.91 6.72 12.69
N GLU A 57 8.63 6.84 12.34
CA GLU A 57 7.81 5.76 11.82
C GLU A 57 7.13 6.17 10.52
N TYR A 58 6.94 5.20 9.63
CA TYR A 58 6.12 5.38 8.44
C TYR A 58 4.66 4.99 8.74
N THR A 59 3.74 5.59 7.99
CA THR A 59 2.38 5.08 7.84
C THR A 59 2.29 4.22 6.59
N TRP A 60 1.37 3.27 6.59
CA TRP A 60 1.06 2.46 5.41
C TRP A 60 -0.43 2.53 5.07
N HIS A 61 -0.71 2.37 3.78
CA HIS A 61 -2.03 2.17 3.19
C HIS A 61 -1.97 0.97 2.26
N ALA A 62 -2.81 -0.04 2.49
CA ALA A 62 -2.89 -1.25 1.70
C ALA A 62 -4.24 -1.35 0.99
N ASN A 63 -4.21 -1.56 -0.34
CA ASN A 63 -5.38 -1.93 -1.13
C ASN A 63 -5.22 -3.38 -1.58
N VAL A 64 -6.10 -4.24 -1.10
CA VAL A 64 -6.14 -5.65 -1.47
C VAL A 64 -7.25 -5.85 -2.48
N SER A 65 -6.87 -6.19 -3.71
CA SER A 65 -7.81 -6.49 -4.79
C SER A 65 -7.97 -8.00 -4.97
N GLY A 66 -9.19 -8.41 -5.29
CA GLY A 66 -9.56 -9.82 -5.38
C GLY A 66 -10.85 -10.04 -6.16
N TYR A 67 -11.28 -11.30 -6.19
CA TYR A 67 -12.60 -11.70 -6.69
C TYR A 67 -13.58 -11.84 -5.54
N ARG A 68 -14.87 -11.62 -5.80
CA ARG A 68 -15.90 -11.84 -4.79
C ARG A 68 -16.19 -13.34 -4.67
N VAL A 69 -16.25 -13.86 -3.45
CA VAL A 69 -16.69 -15.24 -3.19
C VAL A 69 -18.10 -15.20 -2.61
N LEU A 70 -19.06 -15.76 -3.34
CA LEU A 70 -20.46 -15.82 -2.93
C LEU A 70 -20.67 -16.84 -1.80
N ALA A 71 -21.82 -16.76 -1.12
CA ALA A 71 -22.13 -17.63 0.02
C ALA A 71 -22.13 -19.13 -0.33
N ASN A 72 -22.44 -19.47 -1.59
CA ASN A 72 -22.42 -20.82 -2.13
C ASN A 72 -21.03 -21.27 -2.64
N GLY A 73 -19.98 -20.46 -2.45
CA GLY A 73 -18.61 -20.77 -2.88
C GLY A 73 -18.28 -20.43 -4.33
N VAL A 74 -19.23 -19.89 -5.11
CA VAL A 74 -18.97 -19.42 -6.47
C VAL A 74 -18.08 -18.18 -6.45
N ILE A 75 -17.07 -18.16 -7.32
CA ILE A 75 -16.23 -16.99 -7.55
C ILE A 75 -16.90 -16.10 -8.60
N ASP A 76 -17.34 -14.94 -8.16
CA ASP A 76 -17.78 -13.83 -8.99
C ASP A 76 -16.53 -13.04 -9.41
N MET A 77 -16.28 -13.03 -10.72
CA MET A 77 -15.08 -12.44 -11.31
C MET A 77 -15.09 -10.90 -11.27
N ASP A 78 -16.19 -10.30 -10.82
CA ASP A 78 -16.24 -8.87 -10.53
C ASP A 78 -15.20 -8.50 -9.48
N ALA A 79 -14.30 -7.58 -9.87
CA ALA A 79 -13.24 -7.12 -9.01
C ALA A 79 -13.81 -6.45 -7.76
N THR A 80 -13.30 -6.85 -6.60
CA THR A 80 -13.61 -6.26 -5.31
C THR A 80 -12.32 -5.91 -4.60
N HIS A 81 -12.36 -4.87 -3.77
CA HIS A 81 -11.19 -4.44 -3.02
C HIS A 81 -11.53 -4.12 -1.57
N VAL A 82 -10.51 -4.24 -0.72
CA VAL A 82 -10.51 -3.81 0.68
C VAL A 82 -9.34 -2.85 0.86
N GLU A 83 -9.62 -1.72 1.49
CA GLU A 83 -8.61 -0.72 1.86
C GLU A 83 -8.37 -0.78 3.35
N LEU A 84 -7.09 -0.71 3.75
CA LEU A 84 -6.66 -0.76 5.14
C LEU A 84 -5.59 0.28 5.38
N ARG A 85 -5.67 0.97 6.51
CA ARG A 85 -4.73 2.02 6.89
C ARG A 85 -4.10 1.69 8.23
N SER A 86 -2.79 1.94 8.33
CA SER A 86 -2.02 1.82 9.58
C SER A 86 -2.64 2.54 10.79
N GLN A 87 -3.33 3.66 10.55
CA GLN A 87 -3.88 4.51 11.60
C GLN A 87 -5.20 3.99 12.19
N THR A 88 -5.98 3.23 11.40
CA THR A 88 -7.36 2.83 11.77
C THR A 88 -7.55 1.33 11.81
N ASP A 89 -6.79 0.58 11.00
CA ASP A 89 -7.07 -0.82 10.72
C ASP A 89 -5.93 -1.75 11.12
N LYS A 90 -4.84 -1.24 11.71
CA LYS A 90 -3.66 -2.05 12.07
C LYS A 90 -4.03 -3.27 12.92
N ASP A 91 -4.88 -3.08 13.92
CA ASP A 91 -5.26 -4.15 14.85
C ASP A 91 -6.24 -5.18 14.25
N VAL A 92 -6.91 -4.82 13.15
CA VAL A 92 -7.83 -5.71 12.41
C VAL A 92 -7.22 -6.22 11.10
N THR A 93 -5.97 -5.86 10.83
CA THR A 93 -5.28 -6.28 9.62
C THR A 93 -4.91 -7.77 9.74
N PRO A 94 -5.26 -8.60 8.75
CA PRO A 94 -4.94 -10.03 8.79
C PRO A 94 -3.43 -10.25 8.90
N GLY A 95 -3.01 -11.21 9.72
CA GLY A 95 -1.60 -11.44 10.02
C GLY A 95 -0.72 -11.68 8.77
N TRP A 96 -1.25 -12.35 7.74
CA TRP A 96 -0.50 -12.54 6.48
C TRP A 96 -0.23 -11.23 5.76
N LEU A 97 -1.18 -10.29 5.79
CA LEU A 97 -1.05 -9.00 5.15
C LEU A 97 -0.13 -8.10 5.97
N MET A 98 -0.25 -8.13 7.30
CA MET A 98 0.67 -7.42 8.17
C MET A 98 2.11 -7.90 7.96
N GLY A 99 2.34 -9.22 7.90
CA GLY A 99 3.66 -9.79 7.60
C GLY A 99 4.19 -9.36 6.23
N LEU A 100 3.32 -9.26 5.21
CA LEU A 100 3.71 -8.75 3.89
C LEU A 100 4.08 -7.25 3.93
N ILE A 101 3.32 -6.44 4.68
CA ILE A 101 3.60 -5.01 4.88
C ILE A 101 4.94 -4.80 5.60
N GLU A 102 5.27 -5.65 6.57
CA GLU A 102 6.55 -5.58 7.28
C GLU A 102 7.72 -6.05 6.41
N ASP A 103 7.57 -7.17 5.68
CA ASP A 103 8.58 -7.72 4.75
C ASP A 103 8.93 -6.73 3.63
N ARG A 104 7.96 -5.93 3.21
CA ARG A 104 8.08 -4.98 2.10
C ARG A 104 8.29 -3.53 2.56
N ALA A 105 8.43 -3.33 3.86
CA ALA A 105 8.70 -2.02 4.42
C ALA A 105 10.06 -1.50 3.92
N PRO A 106 10.16 -0.23 3.50
CA PRO A 106 11.41 0.27 2.96
C PRO A 106 12.33 0.71 4.12
N ASN A 107 13.66 0.68 3.92
CA ASN A 107 14.69 0.77 4.98
C ASN A 107 15.28 2.18 5.25
N TRP A 108 14.52 3.22 4.96
CA TRP A 108 14.93 4.62 4.93
C TRP A 108 14.82 5.27 6.29
#